data_AF-A0A3C0EIZ5-F1
#
_entry.id   AF-A0A3C0EIZ5-F1
#
_cell.length_a   1.000
_cell.length_b   1.000
_cell.length_c   1.000
_cell.angle_alpha   90.00
_cell.angle_beta   90.00
_cell.angle_gamma   90.00
#
_symmetry.space_group_name_H-M   'P 1'
#
loop_
_entity.id
_entity.type
_entity.pdbx_description
1 polymer ?
#
loop_
_entity_poly.entity_id
_entity_poly.type
_entity_poly.pdbx_seq_one_letter_code
_entity_poly.pdbx_strand_id
1 'polypeptide(L)'
;MSKKSFNPRQLRPADLLRIVNAIDIPNAEPLTEFQLRRHRNRAGYSISDPSNPQSVDLFRYAAWLTLESVKPMSGPLSYDEQKARQAERNADAVRSAQDIGEIPAVVDPDRKARCMAISGGFRAFCETYFAEVFYLQWSDDHLRVIEKIEKAVRTGGLFAMAMPRGSGKTVCCQTAVLWAALIGASPFICLVAASAERARDLLENIKIWLETNPLLHEDFPEVTYPIRCLERITNRQKGQKYKGEPTRIDWSSDRVVLPVIEGSLSSGIVISSSGMKGSDI
;
A
#
# COMPACT_ATOMS: atom_id res chain seq x y z
N MET A 1 -56.35 52.07 23.35
CA MET A 1 -54.89 52.01 23.49
C MET A 1 -54.52 50.82 24.36
N SER A 2 -54.10 49.69 23.76
CA SER A 2 -53.57 48.56 24.52
C SER A 2 -52.05 48.70 24.54
N LYS A 3 -51.48 49.09 25.70
CA LYS A 3 -50.03 49.05 25.92
C LYS A 3 -49.63 47.58 25.82
N LYS A 4 -49.02 47.16 24.70
CA LYS A 4 -48.34 45.87 24.62
C LYS A 4 -47.37 45.80 25.81
N SER A 5 -47.67 44.90 26.74
CA SER A 5 -46.77 44.58 27.84
C SER A 5 -45.41 44.20 27.25
N PHE A 6 -44.39 45.01 27.54
CA PHE A 6 -43.03 44.80 27.08
C PHE A 6 -42.37 43.78 28.01
N ASN A 7 -42.12 42.57 27.52
CA ASN A 7 -41.39 41.56 28.27
C ASN A 7 -39.97 41.38 27.68
N PRO A 8 -38.92 41.90 28.33
CA PRO A 8 -37.54 41.80 27.82
C PRO A 8 -36.98 40.37 27.82
N ARG A 9 -37.64 39.43 28.53
CA ARG A 9 -37.23 38.02 28.55
C ARG A 9 -37.78 37.21 27.37
N GLN A 10 -38.82 37.71 26.70
CA GLN A 10 -39.50 36.99 25.61
C GLN A 10 -39.69 37.88 24.39
N LEU A 11 -38.58 38.20 23.73
CA LEU A 11 -38.59 39.05 22.53
C LEU A 11 -38.60 38.19 21.27
N ARG A 12 -39.35 38.64 20.26
CA ARG A 12 -39.15 38.14 18.89
C ARG A 12 -37.81 38.70 18.37
N PRO A 13 -37.06 37.97 17.54
CA PRO A 13 -35.78 38.44 16.99
C PRO A 13 -35.86 39.84 16.35
N ALA A 14 -36.94 40.12 15.61
CA ALA A 14 -37.17 41.43 15.00
C ALA A 14 -37.38 42.56 16.02
N ASP A 15 -38.01 42.26 17.16
CA ASP A 15 -38.22 43.24 18.22
C ASP A 15 -36.90 43.51 18.98
N LEU A 16 -36.10 42.46 19.22
CA LEU A 16 -34.75 42.60 19.78
C LEU A 16 -33.86 43.50 18.92
N LEU A 17 -33.84 43.29 17.60
CA LEU A 17 -33.07 44.12 16.65
C LEU A 17 -33.46 45.60 16.78
N ARG A 18 -34.76 45.90 16.83
CA ARG A 18 -35.27 47.27 16.98
C ARG A 18 -34.87 47.88 18.32
N ILE A 19 -34.93 47.12 19.40
CA ILE A 19 -34.57 47.60 20.74
C ILE A 19 -33.08 47.90 20.82
N VAL A 20 -32.23 46.95 20.40
CA VAL A 20 -30.78 47.10 20.48
C VAL A 20 -30.29 48.23 19.58
N ASN A 21 -30.81 48.32 18.35
CA ASN A 21 -30.41 49.37 17.41
C ASN A 21 -31.03 50.74 17.69
N ALA A 22 -32.03 50.82 18.57
CA ALA A 22 -32.55 52.11 19.04
C ALA A 22 -31.66 52.76 20.12
N ILE A 23 -30.71 52.00 20.68
CA ILE A 23 -29.73 52.52 21.63
C ILE A 23 -28.61 53.19 20.83
N ASP A 24 -28.45 54.50 21.02
CA ASP A 24 -27.36 55.25 20.40
C ASP A 24 -26.05 55.00 21.16
N ILE A 25 -25.25 54.05 20.65
CA ILE A 25 -23.93 53.72 21.19
C ILE A 25 -22.88 54.28 20.23
N PRO A 26 -22.02 55.22 20.68
CA PRO A 26 -20.97 55.79 19.85
C PRO A 26 -20.08 54.71 19.24
N ASN A 27 -19.87 54.78 17.91
CA ASN A 27 -19.04 53.86 17.12
C ASN A 27 -19.49 52.38 17.12
N ALA A 28 -20.73 52.07 17.50
CA ALA A 28 -21.26 50.71 17.39
C ALA A 28 -21.89 50.47 16.01
N GLU A 29 -21.53 49.36 15.36
CA GLU A 29 -22.25 48.90 14.18
C GLU A 29 -23.65 48.39 14.58
N PRO A 30 -24.70 48.71 13.80
CA PRO A 30 -26.04 48.22 14.08
C PRO A 30 -26.09 46.70 13.95
N LEU A 31 -26.77 46.05 14.90
CA LEU A 31 -26.99 44.61 14.86
C LEU A 31 -27.86 44.27 13.64
N THR A 32 -27.33 43.44 12.74
CA THR A 32 -28.06 42.96 11.56
C THR A 32 -28.80 41.66 11.85
N GLU A 33 -29.81 41.35 11.02
CA GLU A 33 -30.54 40.08 11.13
C GLU A 33 -29.63 38.87 10.90
N PHE A 34 -28.67 38.97 9.98
CA PHE A 34 -27.69 37.91 9.73
C PHE A 34 -26.78 37.66 10.94
N GLN A 35 -26.27 38.73 11.56
CA GLN A 35 -25.47 38.63 12.79
C GLN A 35 -26.29 38.01 13.93
N LEU A 36 -27.53 38.48 14.16
CA LEU A 36 -28.40 37.92 15.20
C LEU A 36 -28.70 36.45 14.95
N ARG A 37 -28.97 36.04 13.70
CA ARG A 37 -29.16 34.62 13.35
C ARG A 37 -27.91 33.79 13.66
N ARG A 38 -26.73 34.28 13.31
CA ARG A 38 -25.45 33.61 13.61
C ARG A 38 -25.24 33.46 15.12
N HIS A 39 -25.54 34.50 15.89
CA HIS A 39 -25.44 34.47 17.36
C HIS A 39 -26.39 33.43 17.95
N ARG A 40 -27.65 33.37 17.48
CA ARG A 40 -28.62 32.35 17.90
C ARG A 40 -28.15 30.93 17.58
N ASN A 41 -27.58 30.69 16.40
CA ASN A 41 -27.06 29.38 16.05
C ASN A 41 -25.84 28.98 16.91
N ARG A 42 -24.99 29.95 17.27
CA ARG A 42 -23.78 29.69 18.07
C ARG A 42 -24.09 29.51 19.56
N ALA A 43 -24.99 30.32 20.10
CA ALA A 43 -25.42 30.27 21.49
C ALA A 43 -26.41 29.13 21.76
N GLY A 44 -27.11 28.65 20.73
CA GLY A 44 -28.21 27.70 20.87
C GLY A 44 -29.35 28.27 21.72
N TYR A 45 -30.04 27.41 22.48
CA TYR A 45 -31.15 27.80 23.35
C TYR A 45 -30.74 28.56 24.62
N SER A 46 -29.43 28.77 24.86
CA SER A 46 -28.94 29.46 26.06
C SER A 46 -29.34 30.93 26.14
N ILE A 47 -29.64 31.57 25.01
CA ILE A 47 -30.08 32.97 24.93
C ILE A 47 -31.59 33.12 24.73
N SER A 48 -32.34 32.01 24.80
CA SER A 48 -33.80 31.99 24.68
C SER A 48 -34.45 31.85 26.06
N ASP A 49 -35.72 32.26 26.16
CA ASP A 49 -36.54 31.95 27.33
C ASP A 49 -36.77 30.43 27.41
N PRO A 50 -36.63 29.79 28.59
CA PRO A 50 -36.85 28.35 28.73
C PRO A 50 -38.26 27.87 28.31
N SER A 51 -39.27 28.73 28.47
CA SER A 51 -40.65 28.45 28.10
C SER A 51 -40.96 28.72 26.61
N ASN A 52 -40.10 29.45 25.90
CA ASN A 52 -40.26 29.73 24.48
C ASN A 52 -38.90 29.75 23.73
N PRO A 53 -38.48 28.61 23.16
CA PRO A 53 -37.22 28.48 22.43
C PRO A 53 -37.10 29.36 21.17
N GLN A 54 -38.20 29.87 20.64
CA GLN A 54 -38.19 30.77 19.47
C GLN A 54 -37.93 32.23 19.84
N SER A 55 -38.09 32.57 21.12
CA SER A 55 -37.82 33.91 21.65
C SER A 55 -36.32 34.13 21.92
N VAL A 56 -35.95 35.40 22.12
CA VAL A 56 -34.64 35.80 22.62
C VAL A 56 -34.86 36.55 23.94
N ASP A 57 -34.16 36.13 24.99
CA ASP A 57 -34.10 36.83 26.27
C ASP A 57 -32.97 37.86 26.17
N LEU A 58 -33.31 39.15 26.29
CA LEU A 58 -32.37 40.25 26.16
C LEU A 58 -31.20 40.16 27.14
N PHE A 59 -31.46 39.73 28.38
CA PHE A 59 -30.43 39.67 29.42
C PHE A 59 -29.47 38.51 29.19
N ARG A 60 -30.01 37.35 28.79
CA ARG A 60 -29.18 36.18 28.44
C ARG A 60 -28.35 36.45 27.19
N TYR A 61 -28.94 37.12 26.21
CA TYR A 61 -28.24 37.52 25.00
C TYR A 61 -27.10 38.51 25.28
N ALA A 62 -27.34 39.52 26.12
CA ALA A 62 -26.31 40.46 26.55
C ALA A 62 -25.17 39.74 27.32
N ALA A 63 -25.51 38.87 28.28
CA ALA A 63 -24.53 38.10 29.03
C ALA A 63 -23.69 37.18 28.12
N TRP A 64 -24.32 36.54 27.13
CA TRP A 64 -23.63 35.72 26.15
C TRP A 64 -22.66 36.54 25.28
N LEU A 65 -23.07 37.73 24.83
CA LEU A 65 -22.19 38.63 24.09
C LEU A 65 -20.98 39.07 24.91
N THR A 66 -21.18 39.40 26.19
CA THR A 66 -20.08 39.74 27.09
C THR A 66 -19.12 38.57 27.25
N LEU A 67 -19.63 37.36 27.50
CA LEU A 67 -18.79 36.17 27.61
C LEU A 67 -18.02 35.87 26.31
N GLU A 68 -18.66 36.03 25.15
CA GLU A 68 -17.96 35.87 23.87
C GLU A 68 -16.89 36.93 23.62
N SER A 69 -17.12 38.17 24.04
CA SER A 69 -16.13 39.25 23.90
C SER A 69 -14.88 39.03 24.76
N VAL A 70 -15.02 38.30 25.87
CA VAL A 70 -13.94 37.99 26.81
C VAL A 70 -13.25 36.66 26.46
N LYS A 71 -13.78 35.86 25.53
CA LYS A 71 -13.10 34.62 25.12
C LYS A 71 -11.78 34.98 24.42
N PRO A 72 -10.66 34.34 24.81
CA PRO A 72 -9.41 34.53 24.11
C PRO A 72 -9.60 34.11 22.66
N MET A 73 -9.35 35.05 21.75
CA MET A 73 -9.34 34.77 20.31
C MET A 73 -8.27 33.71 20.07
N SER A 74 -8.65 32.52 19.57
CA SER A 74 -7.67 31.52 19.17
C SER A 74 -6.80 32.15 18.08
N GLY A 75 -5.56 32.50 18.41
CA GLY A 75 -4.64 33.12 17.47
C GLY A 75 -4.41 32.22 16.25
N PRO A 76 -3.89 32.78 15.14
CA PRO A 76 -3.38 31.95 14.06
C PRO A 76 -2.38 30.93 14.62
N LEU A 77 -2.49 29.67 14.18
CA LEU A 77 -1.57 28.59 14.57
C LEU A 77 -0.13 29.08 14.44
N SER A 78 0.70 28.76 15.44
CA SER A 78 2.11 29.13 15.41
C SER A 78 2.79 28.52 14.17
N TYR A 79 3.87 29.13 13.70
CA TYR A 79 4.67 28.59 12.61
C TYR A 79 5.06 27.11 12.86
N ASP A 80 5.37 26.76 14.11
CA ASP A 80 5.72 25.40 14.50
C ASP A 80 4.54 24.44 14.44
N GLU A 81 3.33 24.88 14.82
CA GLU A 81 2.11 24.07 14.73
C GLU A 81 1.70 23.83 13.26
N GLN A 82 1.86 24.84 12.40
CA GLN A 82 1.64 24.72 10.96
C GLN A 82 2.65 23.75 10.33
N LYS A 83 3.92 23.86 10.71
CA LYS A 83 5.00 22.95 10.27
C LYS A 83 4.76 21.52 10.74
N ALA A 84 4.33 21.32 11.98
CA ALA A 84 4.01 20.00 12.53
C ALA A 84 2.83 19.34 11.80
N ARG A 85 1.73 20.08 11.57
CA ARG A 85 0.60 19.57 10.78
C ARG A 85 0.98 19.23 9.35
N GLN A 86 1.85 20.03 8.73
CA GLN A 86 2.33 19.74 7.38
C GLN A 86 3.21 18.50 7.37
N ALA A 87 4.07 18.32 8.37
CA ALA A 87 4.91 17.13 8.50
C ALA A 87 4.08 15.86 8.70
N GLU A 88 3.04 15.91 9.53
CA GLU A 88 2.10 14.80 9.75
C GLU A 88 1.35 14.42 8.46
N ARG A 89 0.79 15.40 7.75
CA ARG A 89 0.15 15.18 6.44
C ARG A 89 1.10 14.56 5.42
N ASN A 90 2.33 15.05 5.36
CA ASN A 90 3.35 14.52 4.46
C ASN A 90 3.72 13.09 4.85
N ALA A 91 3.85 12.79 6.14
CA ALA A 91 4.16 11.45 6.62
C ALA A 91 3.05 10.44 6.28
N ASP A 92 1.78 10.84 6.41
CA ASP A 92 0.65 9.99 6.05
C ASP A 92 0.49 9.81 4.54
N ALA A 93 0.78 10.85 3.75
CA ALA A 93 0.88 10.74 2.30
C ALA A 93 1.99 9.78 1.87
N VAL A 94 3.17 9.84 2.53
CA VAL A 94 4.27 8.90 2.27
C VAL A 94 3.89 7.48 2.68
N ARG A 95 3.27 7.30 3.85
CA ARG A 95 2.86 5.98 4.36
C ARG A 95 1.85 5.30 3.45
N SER A 96 0.83 6.06 3.01
CA SER A 96 -0.18 5.56 2.07
C SER A 96 0.40 5.25 0.70
N ALA A 97 1.39 6.02 0.22
CA ALA A 97 2.08 5.73 -1.03
C ALA A 97 3.04 4.53 -0.95
N GLN A 98 3.47 4.15 0.25
CA GLN A 98 4.40 3.04 0.50
C GLN A 98 3.70 1.68 0.66
N ASP A 99 2.42 1.67 1.03
CA ASP A 99 1.64 0.45 1.20
C ASP A 99 1.17 -0.06 -0.16
N ILE A 100 1.43 -1.33 -0.45
CA ILE A 100 1.00 -1.98 -1.71
C ILE A 100 -0.49 -2.36 -1.71
N GLY A 101 -1.18 -2.23 -0.56
CA GLY A 101 -2.58 -2.60 -0.42
C GLY A 101 -2.79 -4.11 -0.31
N GLU A 102 -4.01 -4.57 -0.57
CA GLU A 102 -4.34 -6.00 -0.49
C GLU A 102 -3.81 -6.77 -1.70
N ILE A 103 -3.15 -7.89 -1.42
CA ILE A 103 -2.65 -8.81 -2.45
C ILE A 103 -3.86 -9.59 -3.01
N PRO A 104 -4.02 -9.69 -4.34
CA PRO A 104 -5.06 -10.51 -4.95
C PRO A 104 -5.02 -11.96 -4.49
N ALA A 105 -6.19 -12.60 -4.42
CA ALA A 105 -6.26 -14.04 -4.15
C ALA A 105 -5.73 -14.84 -5.35
N VAL A 106 -5.20 -16.03 -5.07
CA VAL A 106 -4.81 -17.01 -6.09
C VAL A 106 -6.04 -17.37 -6.94
N VAL A 107 -5.92 -17.23 -8.26
CA VAL A 107 -7.04 -17.47 -9.20
C VAL A 107 -7.34 -18.96 -9.34
N ASP A 108 -6.31 -19.79 -9.53
CA ASP A 108 -6.45 -21.24 -9.66
C ASP A 108 -5.55 -21.99 -8.64
N PRO A 109 -6.05 -22.21 -7.41
CA PRO A 109 -5.30 -22.92 -6.37
C PRO A 109 -4.92 -24.34 -6.77
N ASP A 110 -5.73 -25.02 -7.58
CA ASP A 110 -5.46 -26.39 -8.01
C ASP A 110 -4.29 -26.42 -9.01
N ARG A 111 -4.23 -25.46 -9.93
CA ARG A 111 -3.10 -25.29 -10.86
C ARG A 111 -1.81 -24.98 -10.12
N LYS A 112 -1.85 -24.07 -9.16
CA LYS A 112 -0.73 -23.80 -8.25
C LYS A 112 -0.27 -25.08 -7.54
N ALA A 113 -1.20 -25.81 -6.91
CA ALA A 113 -0.89 -27.03 -6.16
C ALA A 113 -0.29 -28.13 -7.05
N ARG A 114 -0.81 -28.34 -8.26
CA ARG A 114 -0.25 -29.29 -9.25
C ARG A 114 1.20 -28.94 -9.61
N CYS A 115 1.49 -27.67 -9.87
CA CYS A 115 2.84 -27.23 -10.21
C CYS A 115 3.80 -27.25 -9.00
N MET A 116 3.27 -27.25 -7.79
CA MET A 116 4.04 -27.39 -6.55
C MET A 116 4.16 -28.84 -6.06
N ALA A 117 3.54 -29.80 -6.76
CA ALA A 117 3.48 -31.19 -6.33
C ALA A 117 4.87 -31.85 -6.22
N ILE A 118 5.00 -32.80 -5.30
CA ILE A 118 6.27 -33.46 -4.98
C ILE A 118 6.88 -34.16 -6.20
N SER A 119 6.03 -34.79 -7.01
CA SER A 119 6.43 -35.51 -8.23
C SER A 119 5.74 -34.89 -9.44
N GLY A 120 6.52 -34.60 -10.49
CA GLY A 120 6.02 -34.03 -11.74
C GLY A 120 5.62 -32.55 -11.65
N GLY A 121 5.82 -31.91 -10.50
CA GLY A 121 5.50 -30.50 -10.29
C GLY A 121 6.34 -29.57 -11.15
N PHE A 122 7.64 -29.86 -11.34
CA PHE A 122 8.51 -29.03 -12.17
C PHE A 122 8.12 -29.12 -13.64
N ARG A 123 7.81 -30.33 -14.13
CA ARG A 123 7.31 -30.51 -15.49
C ARG A 123 6.00 -29.75 -15.71
N ALA A 124 5.04 -29.91 -14.79
CA ALA A 124 3.77 -29.20 -14.85
C ALA A 124 3.97 -27.67 -14.80
N PHE A 125 4.92 -27.18 -14.00
CA PHE A 125 5.29 -25.78 -13.92
C PHE A 125 5.81 -25.24 -15.26
N CYS A 126 6.73 -25.97 -15.91
CA CYS A 126 7.24 -25.62 -17.24
C CYS A 126 6.12 -25.59 -18.29
N GLU A 127 5.28 -26.62 -18.34
CA GLU A 127 4.19 -26.73 -19.33
C GLU A 127 3.08 -25.70 -19.10
N THR A 128 2.83 -25.31 -17.84
CA THR A 128 1.73 -24.39 -17.48
C THR A 128 2.16 -22.93 -17.65
N TYR A 129 3.22 -22.50 -16.97
CA TYR A 129 3.59 -21.08 -16.93
C TYR A 129 4.47 -20.66 -18.10
N PHE A 130 5.10 -21.61 -18.79
CA PHE A 130 6.08 -21.35 -19.85
C PHE A 130 5.75 -22.15 -21.12
N ALA A 131 4.47 -22.35 -21.44
CA ALA A 131 4.01 -23.09 -22.61
C ALA A 131 4.63 -22.60 -23.94
N GLU A 132 4.80 -21.28 -24.09
CA GLU A 132 5.43 -20.67 -25.27
C GLU A 132 6.93 -20.98 -25.39
N VAL A 133 7.57 -21.36 -24.28
CA VAL A 133 9.00 -21.69 -24.22
C VAL A 133 9.20 -23.20 -24.33
N PHE A 134 8.34 -23.98 -23.69
CA PHE A 134 8.36 -25.45 -23.69
C PHE A 134 7.27 -26.02 -24.62
N TYR A 135 7.23 -25.54 -25.86
CA TYR A 135 6.23 -25.92 -26.87
C TYR A 135 6.55 -27.25 -27.58
N LEU A 136 7.79 -27.73 -27.52
CA LEU A 136 8.21 -29.01 -28.08
C LEU A 136 7.98 -30.14 -27.08
N GLN A 137 7.69 -31.34 -27.59
CA GLN A 137 7.55 -32.52 -26.75
C GLN A 137 8.87 -32.88 -26.05
N TRP A 138 8.75 -33.36 -24.82
CA TRP A 138 9.87 -33.83 -24.02
C TRP A 138 10.42 -35.14 -24.60
N SER A 139 11.75 -35.23 -24.70
CA SER A 139 12.44 -36.49 -24.96
C SER A 139 12.69 -37.24 -23.65
N ASP A 140 13.01 -38.53 -23.74
CA ASP A 140 13.38 -39.35 -22.58
C ASP A 140 14.56 -38.74 -21.80
N ASP A 141 15.51 -38.11 -22.50
CA ASP A 141 16.62 -37.42 -21.86
C ASP A 141 16.15 -36.18 -21.09
N HIS A 142 15.21 -35.40 -21.62
CA HIS A 142 14.63 -34.29 -20.88
C HIS A 142 13.89 -34.77 -19.62
N LEU A 143 13.14 -35.87 -19.71
CA LEU A 143 12.43 -36.43 -18.56
C LEU A 143 13.41 -36.86 -17.45
N ARG A 144 14.55 -37.47 -17.81
CA ARG A 144 15.62 -37.77 -16.85
C ARG A 144 16.23 -36.51 -16.23
N VAL A 145 16.40 -35.44 -17.00
CA VAL A 145 16.92 -34.16 -16.50
C VAL A 145 15.95 -33.56 -15.49
N ILE A 146 14.66 -33.50 -15.84
CA ILE A 146 13.57 -32.99 -15.01
C ILE A 146 13.53 -33.74 -13.67
N GLU A 147 13.58 -35.08 -13.70
CA GLU A 147 13.57 -35.89 -12.49
C GLU A 147 14.78 -35.59 -11.58
N LYS A 148 15.97 -35.42 -12.15
CA LYS A 148 17.16 -35.05 -11.37
C LYS A 148 17.06 -33.63 -10.80
N ILE A 149 16.51 -32.68 -11.55
CA ILE A 149 16.25 -31.32 -11.07
C ILE A 149 15.26 -31.35 -9.90
N GLU A 150 14.11 -32.02 -10.06
CA GLU A 150 13.09 -32.14 -9.00
C GLU A 150 13.68 -32.71 -7.72
N LYS A 151 14.46 -33.79 -7.85
CA LYS A 151 15.16 -34.41 -6.72
C LYS A 151 16.15 -33.43 -6.07
N ALA A 152 16.99 -32.77 -6.85
CA ALA A 152 18.01 -31.86 -6.33
C ALA A 152 17.40 -30.65 -5.62
N VAL A 153 16.31 -30.09 -6.15
CA VAL A 153 15.60 -28.96 -5.54
C VAL A 153 14.98 -29.36 -4.19
N ARG A 154 14.40 -30.57 -4.09
CA ARG A 154 13.66 -30.99 -2.89
C ARG A 154 14.50 -31.62 -1.80
N THR A 155 15.38 -32.54 -2.17
CA THR A 155 16.16 -33.32 -1.20
C THR A 155 17.61 -32.86 -1.11
N GLY A 156 18.00 -31.89 -1.94
CA GLY A 156 19.39 -31.60 -2.20
C GLY A 156 20.05 -32.69 -3.05
N GLY A 157 21.35 -32.51 -3.28
CA GLY A 157 22.17 -33.46 -4.02
C GLY A 157 22.97 -32.79 -5.14
N LEU A 158 24.15 -33.36 -5.41
CA LEU A 158 25.01 -32.93 -6.49
C LEU A 158 24.80 -33.86 -7.68
N PHE A 159 24.50 -33.30 -8.84
CA PHE A 159 24.50 -34.05 -10.09
C PHE A 159 25.16 -33.24 -11.19
N ALA A 160 25.90 -33.94 -12.05
CA ALA A 160 26.44 -33.40 -13.28
C ALA A 160 25.70 -34.05 -14.45
N MET A 161 25.31 -33.25 -15.44
CA MET A 161 24.64 -33.76 -16.63
C MET A 161 25.11 -33.03 -17.88
N ALA A 162 25.50 -33.80 -18.89
CA ALA A 162 25.82 -33.28 -20.21
C ALA A 162 24.56 -33.33 -21.08
N MET A 163 24.14 -32.18 -21.60
CA MET A 163 23.04 -32.08 -22.56
C MET A 163 23.56 -31.56 -23.91
N PRO A 164 23.02 -32.04 -25.05
CA PRO A 164 23.37 -31.54 -26.38
C PRO A 164 23.17 -30.03 -26.50
N ARG A 165 23.89 -29.38 -27.43
CA ARG A 165 23.61 -27.97 -27.79
C ARG A 165 22.21 -27.87 -28.41
N GLY A 166 21.51 -26.76 -28.13
CA GLY A 166 20.15 -26.53 -28.65
C GLY A 166 19.02 -27.22 -27.87
N SER A 167 19.31 -28.00 -26.82
CA SER A 167 18.31 -28.72 -26.02
C SER A 167 17.54 -27.87 -24.99
N GLY A 168 17.73 -26.54 -24.97
CA GLY A 168 17.06 -25.66 -23.99
C GLY A 168 17.61 -25.73 -22.55
N LYS A 169 18.77 -26.34 -22.32
CA LYS A 169 19.36 -26.51 -20.97
C LYS A 169 19.40 -25.24 -20.10
N THR A 170 19.69 -24.09 -20.70
CA THR A 170 19.81 -22.82 -19.98
C THR A 170 18.45 -22.37 -19.44
N VAL A 171 17.42 -22.42 -20.29
CA VAL A 171 16.06 -22.09 -19.89
C VAL A 171 15.57 -23.06 -18.82
N CYS A 172 15.77 -24.37 -19.01
CA CYS A 172 15.40 -25.38 -18.01
C CYS A 172 16.03 -25.08 -16.63
N CYS A 173 17.30 -24.69 -16.60
CA CYS A 173 17.99 -24.28 -15.37
C CYS A 173 17.38 -23.01 -14.75
N GLN A 174 17.11 -21.97 -15.55
CA GLN A 174 16.49 -20.73 -15.05
C GLN A 174 15.08 -20.98 -14.50
N THR A 175 14.29 -21.78 -15.21
CA THR A 175 12.95 -22.19 -14.76
C THR A 175 13.03 -23.02 -13.48
N ALA A 176 14.05 -23.87 -13.32
CA ALA A 176 14.28 -24.63 -12.10
C ALA A 176 14.61 -23.72 -10.90
N VAL A 177 15.46 -22.70 -11.10
CA VAL A 177 15.78 -21.69 -10.08
C VAL A 177 14.52 -20.94 -9.65
N LEU A 178 13.72 -20.49 -10.62
CA LEU A 178 12.46 -19.81 -10.35
C LEU A 178 11.48 -20.71 -9.61
N TRP A 179 11.31 -21.96 -10.06
CA TRP A 179 10.43 -22.94 -9.42
C TRP A 179 10.87 -23.22 -7.99
N ALA A 180 12.17 -23.47 -7.75
CA ALA A 180 12.72 -23.69 -6.42
C ALA A 180 12.45 -22.51 -5.47
N ALA A 181 12.53 -21.27 -5.97
CA ALA A 181 12.21 -20.08 -5.20
C ALA A 181 10.71 -19.98 -4.90
N LEU A 182 9.84 -20.17 -5.90
CA LEU A 182 8.39 -20.04 -5.71
C LEU A 182 7.83 -21.11 -4.78
N ILE A 183 8.32 -22.35 -4.83
CA ILE A 183 7.83 -23.42 -3.94
C ILE A 183 8.43 -23.36 -2.52
N GLY A 184 9.36 -22.45 -2.26
CA GLY A 184 10.02 -22.33 -0.96
C GLY A 184 11.04 -23.43 -0.67
N ALA A 185 11.65 -24.04 -1.70
CA ALA A 185 12.51 -25.21 -1.53
C ALA A 185 13.85 -24.88 -0.84
N SER A 186 14.40 -23.70 -1.11
CA SER A 186 15.66 -23.24 -0.52
C SER A 186 15.57 -21.75 -0.19
N PRO A 187 16.03 -21.30 0.99
CA PRO A 187 16.05 -19.88 1.34
C PRO A 187 17.05 -19.07 0.50
N PHE A 188 18.05 -19.74 -0.09
CA PHE A 188 19.09 -19.11 -0.89
C PHE A 188 19.42 -19.97 -2.12
N ILE A 189 19.37 -19.36 -3.30
CA ILE A 189 19.61 -20.01 -4.58
C ILE A 189 20.67 -19.21 -5.34
N CYS A 190 21.78 -19.85 -5.70
CA CYS A 190 22.85 -19.21 -6.45
C CYS A 190 22.86 -19.70 -7.90
N LEU A 191 22.64 -18.78 -8.83
CA LEU A 191 22.74 -19.02 -10.27
C LEU A 191 24.17 -18.75 -10.74
N VAL A 192 24.88 -19.82 -11.10
CA VAL A 192 26.28 -19.73 -11.54
C VAL A 192 26.37 -19.84 -13.05
N ALA A 193 27.10 -18.91 -13.69
CA ALA A 193 27.39 -18.93 -15.11
C ALA A 193 28.89 -18.77 -15.39
N ALA A 194 29.30 -18.99 -16.64
CA ALA A 194 30.70 -18.91 -17.05
C ALA A 194 31.35 -17.53 -16.82
N SER A 195 30.56 -16.46 -16.77
CA SER A 195 30.99 -15.10 -16.40
C SER A 195 29.90 -14.38 -15.60
N ALA A 196 30.28 -13.37 -14.82
CA ALA A 196 29.34 -12.55 -14.05
C ALA A 196 28.31 -11.83 -14.95
N GLU A 197 28.74 -11.36 -16.13
CA GLU A 197 27.83 -10.75 -17.11
C GLU A 197 26.75 -11.73 -17.56
N ARG A 198 27.15 -12.95 -17.93
CA ARG A 198 26.18 -13.99 -18.29
C ARG A 198 25.27 -14.36 -17.13
N ALA A 199 25.77 -14.38 -15.90
CA ALA A 199 24.95 -14.68 -14.73
C ALA A 199 23.87 -13.61 -14.51
N ARG A 200 24.23 -12.33 -14.65
CA ARG A 200 23.30 -11.19 -14.56
C ARG A 200 22.25 -11.22 -15.67
N ASP A 201 22.63 -11.51 -16.91
CA ASP A 201 21.68 -11.65 -18.03
C ASP A 201 20.64 -12.75 -17.72
N LEU A 202 21.09 -13.88 -17.17
CA LEU A 202 20.20 -14.98 -16.82
C LEU A 202 19.28 -14.63 -15.64
N LEU A 203 19.75 -13.85 -14.66
CA LEU A 203 18.91 -13.36 -13.57
C LEU A 203 17.86 -12.36 -14.07
N GLU A 204 18.23 -11.50 -15.01
CA GLU A 204 17.32 -10.51 -15.60
C GLU A 204 16.14 -11.17 -16.34
N ASN A 205 16.37 -12.30 -17.04
CA ASN A 205 15.27 -13.06 -17.62
C ASN A 205 14.26 -13.55 -16.56
N ILE A 206 14.74 -14.00 -15.39
CA ILE A 206 13.87 -14.44 -14.29
C ILE A 206 13.06 -13.25 -13.76
N LYS A 207 13.68 -12.08 -13.61
CA LYS A 207 13.01 -10.82 -13.22
C LYS A 207 11.92 -10.44 -14.21
N ILE A 208 12.20 -10.53 -15.51
CA ILE A 208 11.22 -10.28 -16.57
C ILE A 208 10.04 -11.24 -16.45
N TRP A 209 10.27 -12.54 -16.23
CA TRP A 209 9.20 -13.52 -16.08
C TRP A 209 8.31 -13.24 -14.86
N LEU A 210 8.91 -12.91 -13.71
CA LEU A 210 8.16 -12.54 -12.50
C LEU A 210 7.31 -11.28 -12.68
N GLU A 211 7.76 -10.34 -13.51
CA GLU A 211 7.02 -9.12 -13.79
C GLU A 211 5.91 -9.33 -14.83
N THR A 212 6.21 -10.02 -15.93
CA THR A 212 5.38 -9.99 -17.15
C THR A 212 4.46 -11.20 -17.32
N ASN A 213 4.74 -12.34 -16.68
CA ASN A 213 3.96 -13.55 -16.88
C ASN A 213 2.58 -13.46 -16.18
N PRO A 214 1.46 -13.49 -16.91
CA PRO A 214 0.13 -13.36 -16.32
C PRO A 214 -0.26 -14.56 -15.46
N LEU A 215 0.09 -15.79 -15.87
CA LEU A 215 -0.26 -17.00 -15.11
C LEU A 215 0.52 -17.07 -13.80
N LEU A 216 1.80 -16.66 -13.78
CA LEU A 216 2.53 -16.51 -12.52
C LEU A 216 1.90 -15.46 -11.62
N HIS A 217 1.32 -14.40 -12.19
CA HIS A 217 0.63 -13.39 -11.41
C HIS A 217 -0.67 -13.87 -10.78
N GLU A 218 -1.42 -14.66 -11.53
CA GLU A 218 -2.65 -15.31 -11.06
C GLU A 218 -2.39 -16.31 -9.94
N ASP A 219 -1.30 -17.08 -10.03
CA ASP A 219 -1.07 -18.20 -9.12
C ASP A 219 -0.08 -17.90 -7.98
N PHE A 220 0.83 -16.95 -8.17
CA PHE A 220 1.78 -16.47 -7.15
C PHE A 220 1.65 -14.95 -6.93
N PRO A 221 0.45 -14.44 -6.61
CA PRO A 221 0.24 -13.02 -6.36
C PRO A 221 1.08 -12.53 -5.17
N GLU A 222 1.33 -13.38 -4.18
CA GLU A 222 2.16 -13.04 -3.01
C GLU A 222 3.61 -12.67 -3.38
N VAL A 223 4.10 -13.11 -4.53
CA VAL A 223 5.44 -12.75 -5.04
C VAL A 223 5.35 -11.67 -6.10
N THR A 224 4.48 -11.88 -7.10
CA THR A 224 4.44 -11.05 -8.31
C THR A 224 3.75 -9.71 -8.11
N TYR A 225 2.74 -9.62 -7.23
CA TYR A 225 2.02 -8.37 -6.98
C TYR A 225 2.95 -7.31 -6.35
N PRO A 226 3.71 -7.60 -5.27
CA PRO A 226 4.69 -6.64 -4.75
C PRO A 226 5.75 -6.24 -5.79
N ILE A 227 6.19 -7.18 -6.64
CA ILE A 227 7.15 -6.89 -7.73
C ILE A 227 6.55 -5.90 -8.73
N ARG A 228 5.31 -6.11 -9.17
CA ARG A 228 4.61 -5.22 -10.11
C ARG A 228 4.37 -3.82 -9.53
N CYS A 229 4.09 -3.70 -8.23
CA CYS A 229 3.95 -2.42 -7.54
C CYS A 229 5.24 -1.56 -7.55
N LEU A 230 6.41 -2.16 -7.84
CA LEU A 230 7.63 -1.38 -8.04
C LEU A 230 7.57 -0.52 -9.31
N GLU A 231 6.77 -0.89 -10.32
CA GLU A 231 6.67 -0.19 -11.61
C GLU A 231 8.04 0.07 -12.25
N ARG A 232 8.99 -0.86 -12.08
CA ARG A 232 10.40 -0.73 -12.50
C ARG A 232 11.17 0.44 -11.87
N ILE A 233 10.67 1.01 -10.77
CA ILE A 233 11.34 2.08 -10.03
C ILE A 233 12.02 1.45 -8.81
N THR A 234 13.29 1.08 -8.95
CA THR A 234 14.09 0.39 -7.92
C THR A 234 14.07 1.11 -6.57
N ASN A 235 14.03 2.45 -6.55
CA ASN A 235 13.99 3.22 -5.29
C ASN A 235 12.73 2.95 -4.44
N ARG A 236 11.62 2.49 -5.04
CA ARG A 236 10.39 2.17 -4.30
C ARG A 236 10.55 0.95 -3.39
N GLN A 237 11.47 0.03 -3.72
CA GLN A 237 11.68 -1.21 -2.97
C GLN A 237 12.04 -0.96 -1.49
N LYS A 238 12.78 0.14 -1.19
CA LYS A 238 13.19 0.49 0.18
C LYS A 238 12.03 0.94 1.06
N GLY A 239 11.04 1.60 0.44
CA GLY A 239 9.87 2.13 1.13
C GLY A 239 8.68 1.18 1.12
N GLN A 240 8.71 0.13 0.30
CA GLN A 240 7.57 -0.75 0.08
C GLN A 240 7.17 -1.50 1.37
N LYS A 241 5.88 -1.43 1.70
CA LYS A 241 5.28 -2.08 2.85
C LYS A 241 4.02 -2.84 2.45
N TYR A 242 3.68 -3.86 3.24
CA TYR A 242 2.43 -4.58 3.18
C TYR A 242 1.89 -4.73 4.61
N LYS A 243 0.68 -4.23 4.88
CA LYS A 243 0.05 -4.27 6.22
C LYS A 243 0.94 -3.68 7.32
N GLY A 244 1.65 -2.60 6.99
CA GLY A 244 2.57 -1.90 7.90
C GLY A 244 3.98 -2.49 7.98
N GLU A 245 4.19 -3.73 7.54
CA GLU A 245 5.49 -4.40 7.58
C GLU A 245 6.28 -4.17 6.28
N PRO A 246 7.61 -3.93 6.33
CA PRO A 246 8.43 -3.81 5.14
C PRO A 246 8.49 -5.14 4.37
N THR A 247 8.25 -5.11 3.06
CA THR A 247 8.37 -6.30 2.20
C THR A 247 9.83 -6.72 2.01
N ARG A 248 10.80 -5.85 2.30
CA ARG A 248 12.25 -6.11 2.17
C ARG A 248 12.68 -6.65 0.80
N ILE A 249 11.90 -6.37 -0.23
CA ILE A 249 12.22 -6.74 -1.61
C ILE A 249 13.55 -6.10 -2.02
N ASP A 250 14.37 -6.87 -2.74
CA ASP A 250 15.58 -6.36 -3.39
C ASP A 250 15.57 -6.78 -4.85
N TRP A 251 15.76 -5.80 -5.73
CA TRP A 251 15.65 -5.93 -7.17
C TRP A 251 16.92 -5.38 -7.83
N SER A 252 18.09 -5.83 -7.37
CA SER A 252 19.39 -5.43 -7.90
C SER A 252 19.71 -6.15 -9.22
N SER A 253 20.90 -5.88 -9.78
CA SER A 253 21.37 -6.50 -11.02
C SER A 253 21.89 -7.93 -10.82
N ASP A 254 22.39 -8.24 -9.63
CA ASP A 254 23.11 -9.46 -9.28
C ASP A 254 22.42 -10.29 -8.20
N ARG A 255 21.40 -9.72 -7.55
CA ARG A 255 20.63 -10.33 -6.48
C ARG A 255 19.17 -9.91 -6.57
N VAL A 256 18.29 -10.87 -6.32
CA VAL A 256 16.87 -10.68 -6.11
C VAL A 256 16.49 -11.25 -4.76
N VAL A 257 15.77 -10.48 -3.95
CA VAL A 257 15.11 -10.97 -2.74
C VAL A 257 13.61 -10.88 -2.97
N LEU A 258 12.94 -12.04 -2.97
CA LEU A 258 11.49 -12.10 -3.10
C LEU A 258 10.83 -11.41 -1.89
N PRO A 259 9.66 -10.78 -2.08
CA PRO A 259 9.01 -10.01 -1.03
C PRO A 259 8.69 -10.88 0.19
N VAL A 260 8.96 -10.34 1.37
CA VAL A 260 8.62 -10.92 2.67
C VAL A 260 7.13 -10.69 2.91
N ILE A 261 6.35 -11.73 2.71
CA ILE A 261 4.90 -11.75 2.90
C ILE A 261 4.56 -12.87 3.89
N GLU A 262 3.78 -12.54 4.91
CA GLU A 262 3.32 -13.51 5.90
C GLU A 262 2.49 -14.63 5.24
N GLY A 263 2.77 -15.89 5.60
CA GLY A 263 2.10 -17.06 5.02
C GLY A 263 2.58 -17.48 3.63
N SER A 264 3.47 -16.71 2.98
CA SER A 264 4.09 -17.10 1.71
C SER A 264 5.25 -18.09 1.93
N LEU A 265 5.28 -19.17 1.15
CA LEU A 265 6.41 -20.11 1.12
C LEU A 265 7.66 -19.49 0.49
N SER A 266 7.48 -18.50 -0.40
CA SER A 266 8.57 -17.82 -1.10
C SER A 266 9.11 -16.59 -0.35
N SER A 267 8.61 -16.36 0.86
CA SER A 267 8.89 -15.16 1.66
C SER A 267 10.38 -14.98 1.91
N GLY A 268 10.94 -13.86 1.43
CA GLY A 268 12.34 -13.48 1.66
C GLY A 268 13.40 -14.35 0.98
N ILE A 269 13.03 -15.18 0.01
CA ILE A 269 13.99 -16.04 -0.68
C ILE A 269 14.93 -15.23 -1.55
N VAL A 270 16.21 -15.59 -1.49
CA VAL A 270 17.28 -14.91 -2.19
C VAL A 270 17.67 -15.71 -3.44
N ILE A 271 17.68 -15.04 -4.59
CA ILE A 271 18.27 -15.54 -5.83
C ILE A 271 19.47 -14.65 -6.15
N SER A 272 20.69 -15.16 -6.03
CA SER A 272 21.91 -14.47 -6.44
C SER A 272 22.42 -15.00 -7.77
N SER A 273 23.22 -14.19 -8.46
CA SER A 273 23.91 -14.58 -9.68
C SER A 273 25.41 -14.33 -9.54
N SER A 274 26.24 -15.29 -9.97
CA SER A 274 27.70 -15.18 -9.87
C SER A 274 28.40 -15.85 -11.07
N GLY A 275 29.59 -15.33 -11.38
CA GLY A 275 30.47 -15.88 -12.41
C GLY A 275 31.43 -16.92 -11.85
N MET A 276 31.88 -17.86 -12.67
CA MET A 276 32.89 -18.86 -12.27
C MET A 276 34.32 -18.30 -12.11
N LYS A 277 34.56 -17.01 -12.39
CA LYS A 277 35.88 -16.39 -12.21
C LYS A 277 36.03 -15.99 -10.74
N GLY A 278 37.14 -16.39 -10.11
CA GLY A 278 37.37 -16.20 -8.67
C GLY A 278 37.42 -14.76 -8.14
N SER A 279 37.28 -13.75 -9.01
CA SER A 279 37.07 -12.35 -8.61
C SER A 279 35.60 -11.98 -8.38
N ASP A 280 34.67 -12.86 -8.79
CA ASP A 280 33.23 -12.58 -8.93
C ASP A 280 32.35 -13.44 -7.99
N ILE A 281 32.96 -14.18 -7.06
CA ILE A 281 32.34 -15.06 -6.05
C ILE A 281 32.61 -14.47 -4.67
#